data_AF-A0A286RHT4-F1
#
_entry.id   AF-A0A286RHT4-F1
#
_cell.length_a   1.000
_cell.length_b   1.000
_cell.length_c   1.000
_cell.angle_alpha   90.00
_cell.angle_beta   90.00
_cell.angle_gamma   90.00
#
_symmetry.space_group_name_H-M   'P 1'
#
loop_
_entity.id
_entity.type
_entity.pdbx_description
1 polymer ?
#
loop_
_entity_poly.entity_id
_entity_poly.type
_entity_poly.pdbx_seq_one_letter_code
_entity_poly.pdbx_strand_id
1 'polypeptide(L)'
;MIPPEADAEFAAQMEEVLEVYCRPYDPLHPVVCMDEQPVQLVKEVRRPIPATRGHARRVDYEYERAGTAAIFLFCEPLVGWRQATARERRTKSDWATEVAALLDGRYADCERITLICDNLNTHTKGAFYEVFPAERARQYVRRIEFVYTPKHGS
;
A
#
# COMPACT_ATOMS: atom_id res chain seq x y z
N MET A 1 3.93 9.85 -14.17
CA MET A 1 3.66 9.95 -15.62
C MET A 1 2.16 10.11 -15.73
N ILE A 2 1.66 11.15 -16.39
CA ILE A 2 0.22 11.35 -16.58
C ILE A 2 -0.16 10.51 -17.82
N PRO A 3 -1.28 9.75 -17.80
CA PRO A 3 -1.73 9.04 -18.99
C PRO A 3 -1.92 10.01 -20.16
N PRO A 4 -1.76 9.55 -21.41
CA PRO A 4 -2.02 10.39 -22.58
C PRO A 4 -3.44 10.97 -22.53
N GLU A 5 -3.63 12.16 -23.12
CA GLU A 5 -4.96 12.72 -23.28
C GLU A 5 -5.85 11.76 -24.09
N ALA A 6 -7.07 11.50 -23.61
CA ALA A 6 -8.07 10.61 -24.22
C ALA A 6 -7.65 9.13 -24.35
N ASP A 7 -6.92 8.59 -23.38
CA ASP A 7 -6.67 7.14 -23.29
C ASP A 7 -7.96 6.37 -22.93
N ALA A 8 -8.53 5.67 -23.93
CA ALA A 8 -9.78 4.93 -23.79
C ALA A 8 -9.64 3.69 -22.87
N GLU A 9 -8.47 3.05 -22.84
CA GLU A 9 -8.22 1.89 -21.99
C GLU A 9 -8.12 2.32 -20.53
N PHE A 10 -7.44 3.44 -20.28
CA PHE A 10 -7.42 4.06 -18.97
C PHE A 10 -8.84 4.39 -18.48
N ALA A 11 -9.66 5.02 -19.33
CA ALA A 11 -11.02 5.41 -18.95
C ALA A 11 -11.87 4.19 -18.56
N ALA A 12 -11.87 3.13 -19.38
CA ALA A 12 -12.62 1.91 -19.10
C ALA A 12 -12.19 1.25 -17.77
N GLN A 13 -10.87 1.12 -17.55
CA GLN A 13 -10.34 0.56 -16.31
C GLN A 13 -10.63 1.44 -15.09
N MET A 14 -10.60 2.77 -15.27
CA MET A 14 -10.88 3.71 -14.17
C MET A 14 -12.35 3.67 -13.78
N GLU A 15 -13.28 3.51 -14.73
CA GLU A 15 -14.71 3.33 -14.45
C GLU A 15 -14.94 2.12 -13.54
N GLU A 16 -14.30 0.97 -13.80
CA GLU A 16 -14.40 -0.21 -12.93
C GLU A 16 -13.93 0.08 -11.48
N VAL A 17 -12.84 0.84 -11.33
CA VAL A 17 -12.33 1.25 -10.01
C VAL A 17 -13.29 2.22 -9.32
N LEU A 18 -13.84 3.18 -10.05
CA LEU A 18 -14.80 4.16 -9.52
C LEU A 18 -16.10 3.50 -9.09
N GLU A 19 -16.57 2.48 -9.81
CA GLU A 19 -17.73 1.68 -9.39
C GLU A 19 -17.50 1.02 -8.03
N VAL A 20 -16.29 0.51 -7.77
CA VAL A 20 -15.92 -0.04 -6.46
C VAL A 20 -15.96 1.03 -5.37
N TYR A 21 -15.43 2.21 -5.63
CA TYR A 21 -15.49 3.33 -4.68
C TYR A 21 -16.91 3.83 -4.40
N CYS A 22 -17.84 3.64 -5.34
CA CYS A 22 -19.25 4.00 -5.17
C CYS A 22 -20.06 2.97 -4.38
N ARG A 23 -19.51 1.78 -4.10
CA ARG A 23 -20.23 0.74 -3.34
C ARG A 23 -20.56 1.26 -1.93
N PRO A 24 -21.77 1.00 -1.41
CA PRO A 24 -22.09 1.33 -0.04
C PRO A 24 -21.18 0.55 0.91
N TYR A 25 -20.96 1.10 2.10
CA TYR A 25 -20.17 0.42 3.12
C TYR A 25 -20.83 -0.91 3.52
N ASP A 26 -20.06 -1.99 3.49
CA ASP A 26 -20.43 -3.31 4.00
C ASP A 26 -19.28 -3.84 4.88
N PRO A 27 -19.50 -4.05 6.19
CA PRO A 27 -18.47 -4.55 7.10
C PRO A 27 -18.03 -6.00 6.81
N LEU A 28 -18.83 -6.80 6.09
CA LEU A 28 -18.44 -8.15 5.66
C LEU A 28 -17.65 -8.13 4.34
N HIS A 29 -17.77 -7.04 3.58
CA HIS A 29 -17.12 -6.80 2.30
C HIS A 29 -16.38 -5.46 2.23
N PRO A 30 -15.42 -5.18 3.13
CA PRO A 30 -14.78 -3.89 3.19
C PRO A 30 -13.92 -3.63 1.95
N VAL A 31 -13.96 -2.38 1.47
CA VAL A 31 -13.06 -1.89 0.41
C VAL A 31 -11.78 -1.38 1.06
N VAL A 32 -10.67 -1.98 0.68
CA VAL A 32 -9.33 -1.67 1.19
C VAL A 32 -8.45 -1.25 0.02
N CYS A 33 -7.79 -0.11 0.15
CA CYS A 33 -6.76 0.34 -0.78
C CYS A 33 -5.39 0.06 -0.19
N MET A 34 -4.40 -0.20 -1.05
CA MET A 34 -3.02 -0.33 -0.61
C MET A 34 -2.03 0.30 -1.60
N ASP A 35 -0.91 0.79 -1.09
CA ASP A 35 0.23 1.27 -1.86
C ASP A 35 1.53 1.15 -1.04
N GLU A 36 2.68 1.17 -1.72
CA GLU A 36 3.99 1.22 -1.08
C GLU A 36 4.91 2.33 -1.58
N GLN A 37 5.53 3.02 -0.64
CA GLN A 37 6.51 4.06 -0.95
C GLN A 37 7.91 3.71 -0.41
N PRO A 38 8.95 3.71 -1.25
CA PRO A 38 10.33 3.66 -0.76
C PRO A 38 10.67 4.98 -0.06
N VAL A 39 11.31 4.88 1.11
CA VAL A 39 11.75 6.01 1.91
C VAL A 39 13.26 5.93 2.08
N GLN A 40 13.95 7.04 1.80
CA GLN A 40 15.36 7.16 2.09
C GLN A 40 15.58 7.42 3.58
N LEU A 41 16.45 6.63 4.20
CA LEU A 41 16.89 6.87 5.56
C LEU A 41 18.11 7.77 5.53
N VAL A 42 18.09 8.84 6.31
CA VAL A 42 19.17 9.84 6.35
C VAL A 42 19.59 10.10 7.79
N LYS A 43 20.89 10.32 7.99
CA LYS A 43 21.46 10.73 9.28
C LYS A 43 21.99 12.15 9.17
N GLU A 44 21.78 12.92 10.23
CA GLU A 44 22.42 14.22 10.40
C GLU A 44 23.93 14.01 10.58
N VAL A 45 24.75 14.64 9.72
CA VAL A 45 26.21 14.62 9.85
C VAL A 45 26.67 15.59 10.93
N ARG A 46 25.90 16.66 11.16
CA ARG A 46 26.19 17.68 12.15
C ARG A 46 25.04 17.85 13.12
N ARG A 47 25.40 18.05 14.39
CA ARG A 47 24.42 18.27 15.46
C ARG A 47 23.64 19.56 15.21
N PRO A 48 22.29 19.52 15.15
CA PRO A 48 21.47 20.71 14.99
C PRO A 48 21.72 21.73 16.09
N ILE A 49 21.70 23.01 15.72
CA ILE A 49 21.79 24.10 16.69
C ILE A 49 20.36 24.38 17.20
N PRO A 50 20.11 24.32 18.52
CA PRO A 50 18.80 24.59 19.10
C PRO A 50 18.27 25.99 18.75
N ALA A 51 16.94 26.13 18.78
CA ALA A 51 16.31 27.43 18.63
C ALA A 51 16.65 28.35 19.81
N THR A 52 16.72 29.66 19.54
CA THR A 52 16.83 30.73 20.54
C THR A 52 15.69 31.72 20.34
N ARG A 53 15.53 32.70 21.23
CA ARG A 53 14.51 33.75 21.05
C ARG A 53 14.64 34.53 19.74
N GLY A 54 15.86 34.67 19.21
CA GLY A 54 16.13 35.42 17.98
C GLY A 54 16.34 34.56 16.72
N HIS A 55 16.42 33.23 16.86
CA HIS A 55 16.73 32.34 15.73
C HIS A 55 16.00 31.01 15.86
N ALA A 56 15.41 30.54 14.76
CA ALA A 56 14.86 29.19 14.68
C ALA A 56 15.94 28.10 14.83
N ARG A 57 15.50 26.87 15.07
CA ARG A 57 16.39 25.69 15.04
C ARG A 57 17.08 25.65 13.68
N ARG A 58 18.40 25.49 13.68
CA ARG A 58 19.20 25.36 12.46
C ARG A 58 19.64 23.91 12.31
N VAL A 59 19.26 23.30 11.19
CA VAL A 59 19.66 21.97 10.79
C VAL A 59 20.52 22.15 9.53
N ASP A 60 21.67 21.48 9.48
CA ASP A 60 22.51 21.51 8.29
C ASP A 60 21.85 20.71 7.16
N TYR A 61 22.08 21.10 5.91
CA TYR A 61 21.52 20.41 4.75
C TYR A 61 22.33 19.15 4.38
N GLU A 62 23.57 19.04 4.86
CA GLU A 62 24.44 17.89 4.63
C GLU A 62 23.97 16.67 5.43
N TYR A 63 23.79 15.53 4.76
CA TYR A 63 23.31 14.29 5.36
C TYR A 63 24.08 13.06 4.86
N GLU A 64 24.16 12.04 5.70
CA GLU A 64 24.67 10.72 5.34
C GLU A 64 23.51 9.82 4.92
N ARG A 65 23.64 9.13 3.79
CA ARG A 65 22.66 8.13 3.35
C ARG A 65 22.77 6.90 4.25
N ALA A 66 21.72 6.58 4.99
CA ALA A 66 21.66 5.46 5.93
C ALA A 66 20.84 4.26 5.41
N GLY A 67 20.74 4.14 4.09
CA GLY A 67 19.95 3.10 3.43
C GLY A 67 18.54 3.54 3.06
N THR A 68 17.66 2.57 2.86
CA THR A 68 16.27 2.76 2.45
C THR A 68 15.36 1.82 3.22
N ALA A 69 14.10 2.20 3.35
CA ALA A 69 13.01 1.34 3.81
C ALA A 69 11.86 1.40 2.79
N ALA A 70 10.91 0.47 2.90
CA ALA A 70 9.64 0.52 2.21
C ALA A 70 8.52 0.69 3.24
N ILE A 71 7.63 1.65 2.99
CA ILE A 71 6.42 1.82 3.80
C ILE A 71 5.26 1.23 3.01
N PHE A 72 4.62 0.20 3.59
CA PHE A 72 3.36 -0.34 3.10
C PHE A 72 2.23 0.40 3.80
N LEU A 73 1.29 0.95 3.05
CA LEU A 73 0.11 1.63 3.58
C LEU A 73 -1.14 0.88 3.13
N PHE A 74 -2.01 0.55 4.08
CA PHE A 74 -3.36 0.08 3.83
C PHE A 74 -4.35 1.11 4.37
N CYS A 75 -5.45 1.33 3.67
CA CYS A 75 -6.55 2.16 4.17
C CYS A 75 -7.92 1.59 3.78
N GLU A 76 -8.90 1.86 4.63
CA GLU A 76 -10.32 1.57 4.40
C GLU A 76 -11.04 2.93 4.39
N PRO A 77 -11.25 3.53 3.20
CA PRO A 77 -11.57 4.95 3.08
C PRO A 77 -12.91 5.32 3.73
N LEU A 78 -13.93 4.46 3.59
CA LEU A 78 -15.29 4.74 4.07
C LEU A 78 -15.40 4.77 5.61
N VAL A 79 -14.44 4.22 6.33
CA VAL A 79 -14.40 4.25 7.81
C VAL A 79 -13.24 5.06 8.36
N GLY A 80 -12.41 5.68 7.49
CA GLY A 80 -11.27 6.49 7.90
C GLY A 80 -10.15 5.70 8.58
N TRP A 81 -10.04 4.39 8.33
CA TRP A 81 -8.99 3.56 8.92
C TRP A 81 -7.76 3.50 8.01
N ARG A 82 -6.58 3.44 8.62
CA ARG A 82 -5.30 3.19 7.93
C ARG A 82 -4.28 2.51 8.82
N GLN A 83 -3.37 1.77 8.21
CA GLN A 83 -2.21 1.17 8.85
C GLN A 83 -0.99 1.35 7.95
N ALA A 84 0.14 1.74 8.55
CA ALA A 84 1.41 1.85 7.86
C ALA A 84 2.45 0.94 8.53
N THR A 85 3.09 0.07 7.74
CA THR A 85 4.15 -0.83 8.21
C THR A 85 5.46 -0.49 7.50
N ALA A 86 6.54 -0.32 8.25
CA ALA A 86 7.88 -0.16 7.68
C ALA A 86 8.57 -1.52 7.52
N ARG A 87 9.13 -1.76 6.34
CA ARG A 87 9.93 -2.94 5.99
C ARG A 87 11.28 -2.51 5.45
N GLU A 88 12.29 -3.37 5.55
CA GLU A 88 13.59 -3.12 4.94
C GLU A 88 13.50 -3.11 3.40
N ARG A 89 12.61 -3.94 2.84
CA ARG A 89 12.44 -4.14 1.39
C ARG A 89 10.96 -4.21 1.00
N ARG A 90 10.72 -4.01 -0.29
CA ARG A 90 9.43 -4.20 -0.98
C ARG A 90 9.56 -5.42 -1.90
N THR A 91 9.49 -6.62 -1.34
CA THR A 91 9.47 -7.84 -2.16
C THR A 91 8.04 -8.35 -2.36
N LYS A 92 7.88 -9.22 -3.35
CA LYS A 92 6.63 -9.97 -3.57
C LYS A 92 6.19 -10.74 -2.32
N SER A 93 7.15 -11.28 -1.58
CA SER A 93 6.90 -12.02 -0.34
C SER A 93 6.48 -11.09 0.81
N ASP A 94 7.08 -9.90 0.91
CA ASP A 94 6.68 -8.89 1.91
C ASP A 94 5.23 -8.47 1.68
N TRP A 95 4.85 -8.20 0.43
CA TRP A 95 3.47 -7.83 0.07
C TRP A 95 2.46 -8.91 0.48
N ALA A 96 2.68 -10.17 0.08
CA ALA A 96 1.77 -11.25 0.44
C ALA A 96 1.68 -11.45 1.97
N THR A 97 2.77 -11.20 2.69
CA THR A 97 2.80 -11.27 4.15
C THR A 97 1.98 -10.16 4.80
N GLU A 98 2.10 -8.92 4.32
CA GLU A 98 1.30 -7.79 4.82
C GLU A 98 -0.20 -7.99 4.57
N VAL A 99 -0.58 -8.44 3.37
CA VAL A 99 -1.99 -8.71 3.05
C VAL A 99 -2.53 -9.88 3.88
N ALA A 100 -1.74 -10.95 4.07
CA ALA A 100 -2.13 -12.06 4.94
C ALA A 100 -2.32 -11.62 6.40
N ALA A 101 -1.42 -10.78 6.94
CA ALA A 101 -1.53 -10.24 8.28
C ALA A 101 -2.80 -9.38 8.45
N LEU A 102 -3.19 -8.66 7.41
CA LEU A 102 -4.43 -7.90 7.38
C LEU A 102 -5.68 -8.81 7.43
N LEU A 103 -5.67 -9.90 6.66
CA LEU A 103 -6.76 -10.88 6.59
C LEU A 103 -6.90 -11.75 7.85
N ASP A 104 -5.79 -12.05 8.52
CA ASP A 104 -5.77 -12.81 9.78
C ASP A 104 -5.98 -11.93 11.01
N GLY A 105 -5.74 -10.63 10.89
CA GLY A 105 -5.93 -9.64 11.94
C GLY A 105 -7.25 -8.90 11.79
N ARG A 106 -7.18 -7.66 11.28
CA ARG A 106 -8.31 -6.72 11.24
C ARG A 106 -9.54 -7.29 10.54
N TYR A 107 -9.34 -8.02 9.45
CA TYR A 107 -10.45 -8.55 8.65
C TYR A 107 -10.65 -10.05 8.87
N ALA A 108 -10.27 -10.59 10.03
CA ALA A 108 -10.47 -12.01 10.35
C ALA A 108 -11.94 -12.44 10.23
N ASP A 109 -12.86 -11.57 10.67
CA ASP A 109 -14.30 -11.85 10.70
C ASP A 109 -15.04 -11.43 9.41
N CYS A 110 -14.34 -10.85 8.43
CA CYS A 110 -14.92 -10.50 7.14
C CYS A 110 -14.95 -11.73 6.21
N GLU A 111 -15.99 -11.83 5.39
CA GLU A 111 -16.09 -12.91 4.40
C GLU A 111 -15.04 -12.73 3.30
N ARG A 112 -14.90 -11.50 2.80
CA ARG A 112 -13.96 -11.15 1.72
C ARG A 112 -13.68 -9.66 1.73
N ILE A 113 -12.45 -9.25 1.44
CA ILE A 113 -12.11 -7.84 1.20
C ILE A 113 -12.08 -7.56 -0.29
N THR A 114 -12.41 -6.34 -0.70
CA THR A 114 -12.02 -5.81 -2.02
C THR A 114 -10.68 -5.10 -1.85
N LEU A 115 -9.62 -5.62 -2.44
CA LEU A 115 -8.28 -5.03 -2.37
C LEU A 115 -7.99 -4.27 -3.67
N ILE A 116 -7.99 -2.94 -3.57
CA ILE A 116 -7.58 -2.02 -4.64
C ILE A 116 -6.07 -1.80 -4.53
N CYS A 117 -5.33 -2.09 -5.59
CA CYS A 117 -3.88 -1.93 -5.65
C CYS A 117 -3.42 -1.60 -7.08
N ASP A 118 -2.20 -1.09 -7.24
CA ASP A 118 -1.62 -0.90 -8.56
C ASP A 118 -1.31 -2.25 -9.25
N ASN A 119 -1.05 -2.21 -10.56
CA ASN A 119 -0.76 -3.39 -11.37
C ASN A 119 0.75 -3.74 -11.36
N LEU A 120 1.36 -3.76 -10.17
CA LEU A 120 2.75 -4.12 -9.99
C LEU A 120 2.94 -5.64 -10.09
N ASN A 121 4.08 -6.09 -10.61
CA ASN A 121 4.38 -7.53 -10.78
C ASN A 121 4.44 -8.34 -9.47
N THR A 122 4.52 -7.66 -8.33
CA THR A 122 4.44 -8.22 -6.98
C THR A 122 3.00 -8.53 -6.58
N HIS A 123 2.01 -7.77 -7.06
CA HIS A 123 0.62 -7.83 -6.63
C HIS A 123 -0.14 -8.91 -7.39
N THR A 124 0.23 -10.16 -7.11
CA THR A 124 -0.33 -11.31 -7.82
C THR A 124 -0.77 -12.37 -6.84
N LYS A 125 -1.82 -13.12 -7.21
CA LYS A 125 -2.25 -14.31 -6.46
C LYS A 125 -1.10 -15.29 -6.22
N GLY A 126 -0.18 -15.41 -7.19
CA GLY A 126 1.01 -16.26 -7.10
C GLY A 126 1.95 -15.90 -5.94
N ALA A 127 1.99 -14.64 -5.50
CA ALA A 127 2.78 -14.23 -4.34
C ALA A 127 2.40 -15.00 -3.07
N PHE A 128 1.11 -15.27 -2.87
CA PHE A 128 0.65 -16.07 -1.74
C PHE A 128 1.13 -17.53 -1.84
N TYR A 129 1.19 -18.09 -3.04
CA TYR A 129 1.66 -19.47 -3.26
C TYR A 129 3.17 -19.63 -3.15
N GLU A 130 3.92 -18.55 -3.33
CA GLU A 130 5.37 -18.53 -3.09
C GLU A 130 5.69 -18.45 -1.59
N VAL A 131 4.83 -17.80 -0.81
CA VAL A 131 5.07 -17.55 0.63
C VAL A 131 4.41 -18.60 1.53
N PHE A 132 3.21 -19.06 1.19
CA PHE A 132 2.40 -19.94 2.04
C PHE A 132 2.16 -21.30 1.38
N PRO A 133 1.92 -22.36 2.18
CA PRO A 133 1.46 -23.64 1.65
C PRO A 133 0.22 -23.45 0.76
N ALA A 134 0.13 -24.23 -0.32
CA ALA A 134 -0.86 -24.01 -1.38
C ALA A 134 -2.32 -23.96 -0.88
N GLU A 135 -2.67 -24.76 0.13
CA GLU A 135 -3.99 -24.73 0.76
C GLU A 135 -4.25 -23.39 1.46
N ARG A 136 -3.30 -22.92 2.27
CA ARG A 136 -3.39 -21.64 2.99
C ARG A 136 -3.40 -20.45 2.02
N ALA A 137 -2.54 -20.49 1.00
CA ALA A 137 -2.54 -19.50 -0.08
C ALA A 137 -3.90 -19.43 -0.77
N ARG A 138 -4.52 -20.59 -1.06
CA ARG A 138 -5.86 -20.64 -1.66
C ARG A 138 -6.93 -20.05 -0.75
N GLN A 139 -6.84 -20.28 0.56
CA GLN A 139 -7.76 -19.67 1.53
C GLN A 139 -7.68 -18.14 1.49
N TYR A 140 -6.48 -17.56 1.53
CA TYR A 140 -6.33 -16.10 1.42
C TYR A 140 -6.86 -15.56 0.11
N VAL A 141 -6.46 -16.14 -1.03
CA VAL A 141 -6.88 -15.67 -2.36
C VAL A 141 -8.40 -15.72 -2.55
N ARG A 142 -9.10 -16.65 -1.89
CA ARG A 142 -10.58 -16.71 -1.93
C ARG A 142 -11.25 -15.58 -1.15
N ARG A 143 -10.56 -15.02 -0.15
CA ARG A 143 -11.02 -13.90 0.68
C ARG A 143 -10.63 -12.54 0.12
N ILE A 144 -10.14 -12.47 -1.12
CA ILE A 144 -9.76 -11.21 -1.78
C ILE A 144 -10.45 -11.11 -3.15
N GLU A 145 -11.22 -10.05 -3.35
CA GLU A 145 -11.55 -9.52 -4.67
C GLU A 145 -10.45 -8.53 -5.07
N PHE A 146 -9.64 -8.87 -6.07
CA PHE A 146 -8.58 -7.99 -6.56
C PHE A 146 -9.15 -7.01 -7.57
N VAL A 147 -8.90 -5.73 -7.33
CA VAL A 147 -9.21 -4.63 -8.26
C VAL A 147 -7.91 -3.90 -8.52
N TYR A 148 -7.44 -3.91 -9.77
CA TYR A 148 -6.19 -3.26 -10.14
C TYR A 148 -6.47 -1.87 -10.70
N THR A 149 -5.73 -0.86 -10.24
CA THR A 149 -5.82 0.46 -10.85
C THR A 149 -5.26 0.43 -12.28
N PRO A 150 -5.74 1.31 -13.17
CA PRO A 150 -5.17 1.44 -14.49
C PRO A 150 -3.68 1.74 -14.43
N LYS A 151 -2.96 1.45 -15.51
CA LYS A 151 -1.59 1.94 -15.67
C LYS A 151 -1.61 3.46 -15.59
N HIS A 152 -0.73 4.03 -14.75
CA HIS A 152 -0.68 5.47 -14.47
C HIS A 152 -1.91 6.04 -13.74
N GLY A 153 -2.72 5.19 -13.11
CA GLY A 153 -3.94 5.57 -12.36
C GLY A 153 -3.85 5.39 -10.84
N SER A 154 -2.67 5.04 -10.29
CA SER A 154 -2.42 5.00 -8.84
C SER A 154 -2.02 6.37 -8.30
#